data_AF-A0A950BAH5-F1
#
_entry.id   AF-A0A950BAH5-F1
#
_cell.length_a   1.000
_cell.length_b   1.000
_cell.length_c   1.000
_cell.angle_alpha   90.00
_cell.angle_beta   90.00
_cell.angle_gamma   90.00
#
_symmetry.space_group_name_H-M   'P 1'
#
loop_
_entity.id
_entity.type
_entity.pdbx_description
1 polymer ?
#
loop_
_entity_poly.entity_id
_entity_poly.type
_entity_poly.pdbx_seq_one_letter_code
_entity_poly.pdbx_strand_id
1 'polypeptide(L)'
;SSAQVRSGEEFDGVRAYRHGDPLKLVVWKKAAQSFAAGGHQLVSRDRPLAHQHRLWLDVRSTGLTDHEARLSRLTAWVLMAEQQGRSWGLRLPGGQEIAPGNGPQHTTRCLEALAACP
;
A
#
# COMPACT_ATOMS: atom_id res chain seq x y z
N SER A 1 8.33 -26.94 -22.39
CA SER A 1 8.48 -26.39 -23.75
C SER A 1 7.38 -25.41 -24.05
N SER A 2 7.78 -24.22 -24.50
CA SER A 2 7.12 -23.32 -25.48
C SER A 2 5.68 -22.88 -25.18
N ALA A 3 5.32 -21.60 -25.17
CA ALA A 3 5.68 -20.62 -26.18
C ALA A 3 5.67 -19.18 -25.65
N GLN A 4 6.73 -18.44 -25.98
CA GLN A 4 6.63 -17.01 -26.20
C GLN A 4 5.96 -16.78 -27.56
N VAL A 5 4.87 -16.00 -27.57
CA VAL A 5 4.57 -15.12 -28.70
C VAL A 5 4.42 -13.71 -28.15
N ARG A 6 5.36 -12.89 -28.60
CA ARG A 6 5.47 -11.45 -28.42
C ARG A 6 4.60 -10.79 -29.48
N SER A 7 3.63 -9.99 -29.04
CA SER A 7 3.01 -8.90 -29.81
C SER A 7 2.94 -7.76 -28.79
N GLY A 8 3.79 -6.73 -28.87
CA GLY A 8 3.54 -5.63 -29.79
C GLY A 8 2.39 -4.80 -29.20
N GLU A 9 2.70 -3.58 -28.75
CA GLU A 9 1.77 -2.53 -28.28
C GLU A 9 1.52 -2.46 -26.77
N GLU A 10 2.26 -1.50 -26.18
CA GLU A 10 1.98 -0.77 -24.94
C GLU A 10 1.94 -1.60 -23.64
N PHE A 11 2.75 -1.18 -22.66
CA PHE A 11 2.69 -1.68 -21.29
C PHE A 11 1.36 -1.25 -20.65
N ASP A 12 0.26 -1.91 -21.02
CA ASP A 12 -1.13 -1.59 -20.63
C ASP A 12 -1.43 -1.93 -19.16
N GLY A 13 -0.43 -2.38 -18.39
CA GLY A 13 -0.59 -2.78 -16.99
C GLY A 13 -1.70 -3.81 -16.86
N VAL A 14 -1.59 -4.94 -17.58
CA VAL A 14 -2.55 -6.05 -17.53
C VAL A 14 -1.81 -7.36 -17.27
N ARG A 15 -2.41 -8.24 -16.46
CA ARG A 15 -1.89 -9.57 -16.12
C ARG A 15 -2.95 -10.65 -16.31
N ALA A 16 -2.54 -11.91 -16.34
CA ALA A 16 -3.47 -13.02 -16.24
C ALA A 16 -4.31 -12.90 -14.96
N TYR A 17 -5.63 -13.08 -15.08
CA TYR A 17 -6.54 -13.09 -13.93
C TYR A 17 -6.12 -14.17 -12.93
N ARG A 18 -6.05 -13.80 -11.65
CA ARG A 18 -5.81 -14.74 -10.55
C ARG A 18 -7.10 -14.92 -9.77
N HIS A 19 -7.29 -16.12 -9.21
CA HIS A 19 -8.44 -16.39 -8.36
C HIS A 19 -8.41 -15.44 -7.15
N GLY A 20 -9.39 -14.54 -7.05
CA GLY A 20 -9.42 -13.44 -6.07
C GLY A 20 -9.29 -12.03 -6.67
N ASP A 21 -8.92 -11.90 -7.95
CA ASP A 21 -9.03 -10.62 -8.65
C ASP A 21 -10.52 -10.25 -8.81
N PRO A 22 -10.92 -9.00 -8.51
CA PRO A 22 -12.31 -8.61 -8.65
C PRO A 22 -12.70 -8.51 -10.13
N LEU A 23 -13.83 -9.11 -10.51
CA LEU A 23 -14.30 -9.21 -11.90
C LEU A 23 -14.44 -7.85 -12.61
N LYS A 24 -14.62 -6.75 -11.87
CA LYS A 24 -14.62 -5.37 -12.41
C LYS A 24 -13.29 -4.94 -13.03
N LEU A 25 -12.20 -5.62 -12.72
CA LEU A 25 -10.86 -5.37 -13.28
C LEU A 25 -10.56 -6.26 -14.48
N VAL A 26 -11.45 -7.21 -14.82
CA VAL A 26 -11.31 -8.02 -16.03
C VAL A 26 -11.47 -7.12 -17.24
N VAL A 27 -10.45 -7.12 -18.09
CA VAL A 27 -10.46 -6.44 -19.38
C VAL A 27 -11.21 -7.36 -20.35
N TRP A 28 -12.53 -7.28 -20.35
CA TRP A 28 -13.40 -8.13 -21.16
C TRP A 28 -13.06 -8.11 -22.64
N LYS A 29 -12.55 -6.99 -23.16
CA LYS A 29 -12.05 -6.90 -24.54
C LYS A 29 -10.91 -7.89 -24.82
N LYS A 30 -9.89 -7.96 -23.93
CA LYS A 30 -8.76 -8.89 -24.05
C LYS A 30 -9.18 -10.33 -23.72
N ALA A 31 -10.09 -10.51 -22.77
CA ALA A 31 -10.68 -11.82 -22.47
C ALA A 31 -11.45 -12.40 -23.66
N ALA A 32 -12.30 -11.60 -24.31
CA ALA A 32 -13.06 -12.00 -25.49
C ALA A 32 -12.16 -12.36 -26.67
N GLN A 33 -11.06 -11.62 -26.87
CA GLN A 33 -10.05 -11.96 -27.88
C GLN A 33 -9.37 -13.31 -27.57
N SER A 34 -9.08 -13.61 -26.30
CA SER A 34 -8.55 -14.92 -25.89
C SER A 34 -9.56 -16.03 -26.16
N PHE A 35 -10.84 -15.82 -25.82
CA PHE A 35 -11.91 -16.79 -26.12
C PHE A 35 -12.09 -17.02 -27.62
N ALA A 36 -12.03 -15.96 -28.44
CA ALA A 36 -12.12 -16.07 -29.90
C ALA A 36 -10.93 -16.83 -30.51
N ALA A 37 -9.75 -16.79 -29.87
CA ALA A 37 -8.58 -17.55 -30.26
C ALA A 37 -8.57 -19.01 -29.73
N GLY A 38 -9.68 -19.48 -29.13
CA GLY A 38 -9.79 -20.82 -28.55
C GLY A 38 -9.19 -20.96 -27.15
N GLY A 39 -8.75 -19.87 -26.54
CA GLY A 39 -8.29 -19.82 -25.16
C GLY A 39 -9.44 -19.70 -24.16
N HIS A 40 -9.14 -19.82 -22.87
CA HIS A 40 -10.08 -19.53 -21.77
C HIS A 40 -9.49 -18.54 -20.75
N GLN A 41 -8.54 -17.71 -21.19
CA GLN A 41 -7.77 -16.88 -20.29
C GLN A 41 -8.43 -15.52 -20.09
N LEU A 42 -8.85 -15.27 -18.85
CA LEU A 42 -9.23 -13.93 -18.42
C LEU A 42 -7.97 -13.07 -18.22
N VAL A 43 -8.03 -11.83 -18.71
CA VAL A 43 -6.99 -10.83 -18.54
C VAL A 43 -7.52 -9.78 -17.57
N SER A 44 -6.84 -9.62 -16.44
CA SER A 44 -7.16 -8.60 -15.44
C SER A 44 -6.23 -7.41 -15.59
N ARG A 45 -6.71 -6.20 -15.33
CA ARG A 45 -5.84 -5.03 -15.23
C ARG A 45 -4.91 -5.22 -14.02
N ASP A 46 -3.61 -5.21 -14.28
CA ASP A 46 -2.55 -5.12 -13.28
C ASP A 46 -2.67 -3.75 -12.64
N ARG A 47 -3.46 -3.69 -11.57
CA ARG A 47 -3.27 -2.62 -10.62
C ARG A 47 -1.97 -2.95 -9.89
N PRO A 48 -0.95 -2.07 -9.90
CA PRO A 48 0.00 -2.09 -8.80
C PRO A 48 -0.85 -2.09 -7.52
N LEU A 49 -0.54 -3.04 -6.62
CA LEU A 49 -1.22 -3.17 -5.33
C LEU A 49 -1.55 -1.78 -4.82
N ALA A 50 -2.86 -1.56 -4.64
CA ALA A 50 -3.52 -0.33 -4.24
C ALA A 50 -2.54 0.77 -3.87
N HIS A 51 -2.56 1.90 -4.62
CA HIS A 51 -1.90 3.14 -4.23
C HIS A 51 -1.74 3.16 -2.73
N GLN A 52 -0.53 2.83 -2.27
CA GLN A 52 -0.19 2.89 -0.87
C GLN A 52 -0.25 4.38 -0.62
N HIS A 53 -1.46 4.87 -0.31
CA HIS A 53 -1.67 6.19 0.24
C HIS A 53 -0.70 6.21 1.40
N ARG A 54 0.36 6.97 1.21
CA ARG A 54 1.54 6.98 2.06
C ARG A 54 1.04 7.62 3.34
N LEU A 55 0.54 6.80 4.27
CA LEU A 55 -0.13 7.27 5.47
C LEU A 55 0.96 7.85 6.36
N TRP A 56 0.95 9.16 6.54
CA TRP A 56 1.92 9.83 7.41
C TRP A 56 1.24 10.24 8.70
N LEU A 57 1.76 9.73 9.81
CA LEU A 57 1.39 10.14 11.15
C LEU A 57 2.26 11.34 11.51
N ASP A 58 1.71 12.54 11.37
CA ASP A 58 2.43 13.80 11.54
C ASP A 58 1.98 14.52 12.81
N VAL A 59 2.95 14.92 13.63
CA VAL A 59 2.72 15.69 14.86
C VAL A 59 1.92 16.97 14.63
N ARG A 60 2.10 17.65 13.50
CA ARG A 60 1.38 18.89 13.12
C ARG A 60 -0.09 18.61 12.84
N SER A 61 -0.41 17.39 12.38
CA SER A 61 -1.79 16.95 12.12
C SER A 61 -2.58 16.64 13.39
N THR A 62 -1.93 16.60 14.56
CA THR A 62 -2.63 16.33 15.83
C THR A 62 -3.55 17.48 16.27
N GLY A 63 -3.28 18.71 15.82
CA GLY A 63 -4.04 19.91 16.23
C GLY A 63 -3.88 20.29 17.70
N LEU A 64 -2.99 19.63 18.44
CA LEU A 64 -2.75 19.88 19.87
C LEU A 64 -1.61 20.88 20.04
N THR A 65 -1.61 21.63 21.13
CA THR A 65 -0.54 22.59 21.48
C THR A 65 0.44 22.00 22.50
N ASP A 66 -0.07 21.20 23.43
CA ASP A 66 0.72 20.54 24.46
C ASP A 66 1.60 19.42 23.88
N HIS A 67 2.85 19.34 24.34
CA HIS A 67 3.84 18.39 23.83
C HIS A 67 3.50 16.95 24.21
N GLU A 68 3.20 16.69 25.48
CA GLU A 68 2.85 15.33 25.93
C GLU A 68 1.56 14.84 25.29
N ALA A 69 0.59 15.73 25.09
CA ALA A 69 -0.67 15.40 24.43
C ALA A 69 -0.44 15.02 22.95
N ARG A 70 0.51 15.67 22.26
CA ARG A 70 0.92 15.31 20.89
C ARG A 70 1.55 13.93 20.83
N LEU A 71 2.49 13.64 21.72
CA LEU A 71 3.14 12.32 21.80
C LEU A 71 2.10 11.23 22.10
N SER A 72 1.24 11.45 23.09
CA SER A 72 0.13 10.54 23.43
C SER A 72 -0.77 10.25 22.23
N ARG A 73 -1.10 11.28 21.44
CA ARG A 73 -1.91 11.13 20.22
C ARG A 73 -1.19 10.32 19.14
N LEU A 74 0.10 10.60 18.90
CA LEU A 74 0.91 9.87 17.92
C LEU A 74 1.04 8.39 18.29
N THR A 75 1.28 8.09 19.57
CA THR A 75 1.33 6.71 20.08
C THR A 75 0.01 5.99 19.81
N ALA A 76 -1.14 6.63 20.08
CA ALA A 76 -2.44 6.06 19.77
C ALA A 76 -2.61 5.77 18.26
N TRP A 77 -2.16 6.68 17.39
CA TRP A 77 -2.22 6.47 15.94
C TRP A 77 -1.32 5.34 15.45
N VAL A 78 -0.11 5.19 16.01
CA VAL A 78 0.81 4.09 15.69
C VAL A 78 0.14 2.74 16.00
N LEU A 79 -0.46 2.60 17.19
CA LEU A 79 -1.17 1.38 17.59
C LEU A 79 -2.40 1.09 16.71
N MET A 80 -3.14 2.12 16.30
CA MET A 80 -4.26 1.96 15.38
C MET A 80 -3.81 1.54 13.98
N ALA A 81 -2.70 2.12 13.49
CA ALA A 81 -2.19 1.83 12.15
C ALA A 81 -1.60 0.42 12.06
N GLU A 82 -0.98 -0.06 13.14
CA GLU A 82 -0.54 -1.45 13.31
C GLU A 82 -1.72 -2.43 13.27
N GLN A 83 -2.78 -2.19 14.04
CA GLN A 83 -4.00 -3.01 13.99
C GLN A 83 -4.66 -3.04 12.61
N GLN A 84 -4.54 -1.97 11.82
CA GLN A 84 -5.07 -1.92 10.46
C GLN A 84 -4.17 -2.61 9.42
N GLY A 85 -2.96 -3.04 9.80
CA GLY A 85 -2.00 -3.68 8.89
C GLY A 85 -1.58 -2.80 7.71
N ARG A 86 -1.70 -1.47 7.82
CA ARG A 86 -1.38 -0.54 6.74
C ARG A 86 0.11 -0.21 6.73
N SER A 87 0.60 0.24 5.58
CA SER A 87 1.93 0.87 5.52
C SER A 87 1.82 2.35 5.89
N TRP A 88 2.58 2.77 6.89
CA TRP A 88 2.53 4.13 7.44
C TRP A 88 3.92 4.61 7.83
N GLY A 89 4.16 5.91 7.77
CA GLY A 89 5.38 6.57 8.24
C GLY A 89 5.07 7.51 9.40
N LEU A 90 6.08 7.87 10.19
CA LEU A 90 5.95 8.70 11.38
C LEU A 90 6.81 9.96 11.25
N ARG A 91 6.25 11.11 11.66
CA ARG A 91 6.98 12.39 11.74
C ARG A 91 6.88 12.96 13.14
N LEU A 92 8.05 13.10 13.76
CA LEU A 92 8.21 13.51 15.14
C LEU A 92 8.38 15.04 15.25
N PRO A 93 8.07 15.64 16.42
CA PRO A 93 8.24 17.07 16.65
C PRO A 93 9.67 17.58 16.46
N GLY A 94 10.68 16.73 16.65
CA GLY A 94 12.11 17.07 16.43
C GLY A 94 12.57 17.06 14.97
N GLY A 95 11.66 16.89 14.00
CA GLY A 95 12.01 16.81 12.57
C GLY A 95 12.54 15.45 12.11
N GLN A 96 12.61 14.47 13.01
CA GLN A 96 12.91 13.09 12.64
C GLN A 96 11.70 12.47 11.93
N GLU A 97 11.95 11.91 10.74
CA GLU A 97 10.97 11.16 9.97
C GLU A 97 11.38 9.70 9.85
N ILE A 98 10.43 8.80 10.05
CA ILE A 98 10.58 7.37 9.81
C ILE A 98 9.81 7.04 8.55
N ALA A 99 10.55 6.56 7.53
CA ALA A 99 9.98 6.20 6.25
C ALA A 99 8.87 5.13 6.41
N PRO A 100 7.86 5.13 5.52
CA PRO A 100 6.72 4.24 5.66
C PRO A 100 7.12 2.77 5.68
N GLY A 101 6.72 2.06 6.73
CA GLY A 101 6.95 0.64 6.90
C GLY A 101 5.66 -0.08 7.29
N ASN A 102 5.77 -1.39 7.54
CA ASN A 102 4.69 -2.18 8.13
C ASN A 102 5.28 -3.22 9.09
N GLY A 103 4.39 -3.83 9.87
CA GLY A 103 4.72 -4.93 10.76
C GLY A 103 5.28 -4.50 12.13
N PRO A 104 5.44 -5.47 13.04
CA PRO A 104 5.73 -5.21 14.45
C PRO A 104 7.10 -4.53 14.67
N GLN A 105 8.10 -4.87 13.86
CA GLN A 105 9.44 -4.25 13.94
C GLN A 105 9.38 -2.75 13.63
N HIS A 106 8.56 -2.34 12.65
CA HIS A 106 8.36 -0.94 12.34
C HIS A 106 7.63 -0.22 13.48
N THR A 107 6.61 -0.84 14.04
CA THR A 107 5.88 -0.32 15.21
C THR A 107 6.82 -0.09 16.39
N THR A 108 7.63 -1.08 16.76
CA THR A 108 8.60 -0.95 17.86
C THR A 108 9.56 0.21 17.62
N ARG A 109 10.18 0.29 16.45
CA ARG A 109 11.10 1.38 16.09
C ARG A 109 10.44 2.77 16.21
N CYS A 110 9.18 2.87 15.83
CA CYS A 110 8.42 4.12 15.92
C CYS A 110 8.09 4.50 17.37
N LEU A 111 7.72 3.52 18.20
CA LEU A 111 7.47 3.73 19.63
C LEU A 111 8.74 4.12 20.38
N GLU A 112 9.88 3.50 20.07
CA GLU A 112 11.19 3.87 20.63
C GLU A 112 11.55 5.31 20.29
N ALA A 113 11.32 5.73 19.04
CA ALA A 113 11.58 7.11 18.63
C ALA A 113 10.63 8.13 19.27
N LEU A 114 9.38 7.74 19.54
CA LEU A 114 8.43 8.55 20.33
C LEU A 114 8.89 8.67 21.79
N ALA A 115 9.36 7.58 22.39
CA ALA A 115 9.85 7.57 23.77
C ALA A 115 11.18 8.34 23.94
N ALA A 116 11.99 8.43 22.88
CA ALA A 116 13.23 9.18 22.88
C ALA A 116 13.05 10.69 22.58
N CYS A 117 11.84 11.16 22.30
CA CYS A 117 11.58 12.59 22.11
C CYS A 117 11.57 13.32 23.47
N PRO A 118 12.41 14.37 23.64
CA PRO A 118 12.42 15.21 24.83
C PRO A 118 11.36 16.33 24.80
#